data_AF-T0L576-F1
#
_entry.id   AF-T0L576-F1
#
_cell.length_a   1.000
_cell.length_b   1.000
_cell.length_c   1.000
_cell.angle_alpha   90.00
_cell.angle_beta   90.00
_cell.angle_gamma   90.00
#
_symmetry.space_group_name_H-M   'P 1'
#
loop_
_entity.id
_entity.type
_entity.pdbx_description
1 polymer ?
#
loop_
_entity_poly.entity_id
_entity_poly.type
_entity_poly.pdbx_seq_one_letter_code
_entity_poly.pdbx_strand_id
1 'polypeptide(L)'
;MSATLATDKFINFFNCPFVDIKYKKFSLQNYFLKEYITDDWFEETIKTIVQLEKTEQDGDILVFLTGQEEINEAHEILKEYIDISNCKFFTMYSSMPIEEQELVFEKYPIRKIILSTNVCETSITIENIKFVVDCGRVKQMRYSDNLGMSILETVMISKAQARQRSGRAGRTEPGK
;
A
#
# COMPACT_ATOMS: atom_id res chain seq x y z
N MET A 1 15.44 -1.16 15.63
CA MET A 1 15.45 -0.45 14.33
C MET A 1 14.09 0.24 14.20
N SER A 2 14.04 1.56 14.00
CA SER A 2 12.77 2.30 13.87
C SER A 2 12.77 3.03 12.53
N ALA A 3 11.68 2.89 11.77
CA ALA A 3 11.46 3.65 10.54
C ALA A 3 10.93 5.06 10.80
N THR A 4 10.61 5.38 12.06
CA THR A 4 10.03 6.68 12.44
C THR A 4 11.09 7.62 12.99
N LEU A 5 11.03 8.88 12.55
CA LEU A 5 11.91 10.00 12.91
C LEU A 5 11.85 10.42 14.40
N ALA A 6 11.09 9.74 15.25
CA ALA A 6 10.97 10.06 16.68
C ALA A 6 12.17 9.52 17.49
N THR A 7 13.38 9.67 16.96
CA THR A 7 14.62 9.11 17.50
C THR A 7 14.91 9.66 18.90
N ASP A 8 14.60 10.93 19.15
CA ASP A 8 14.85 11.61 20.43
C ASP A 8 14.15 10.95 21.62
N LYS A 9 12.93 10.44 21.42
CA LYS A 9 12.19 9.74 22.48
C LYS A 9 12.90 8.45 22.88
N PHE A 10 13.41 7.70 21.91
CA PHE A 10 14.12 6.45 22.15
C PHE A 10 15.50 6.69 22.76
N ILE A 11 16.24 7.69 22.26
CA ILE A 11 17.54 8.08 22.82
C ILE A 11 17.37 8.49 24.28
N ASN A 12 16.40 9.34 24.59
CA ASN A 12 16.17 9.81 25.96
C ASN A 12 15.69 8.69 26.89
N PHE A 13 14.81 7.80 26.41
CA PHE A 13 14.27 6.70 27.21
C PHE A 13 15.33 5.63 27.52
N PHE A 14 16.12 5.23 26.52
CA PHE A 14 17.11 4.16 26.65
C PHE A 14 18.53 4.66 26.97
N ASN A 15 18.75 5.97 26.97
CA ASN A 15 20.06 6.62 27.14
C ASN A 15 21.16 5.95 26.28
N CYS A 16 20.88 5.79 24.99
CA CYS A 16 21.70 4.99 24.08
C CYS A 16 22.19 5.81 22.86
N PRO A 17 23.32 5.43 22.25
CA PRO A 17 23.79 6.05 21.02
C PRO A 17 22.86 5.72 19.84
N PHE A 18 22.75 6.64 18.88
CA PHE A 18 21.98 6.43 17.65
C PHE A 18 22.89 6.37 16.43
N VAL A 19 22.44 5.62 15.42
CA VAL A 19 23.08 5.54 14.10
C VAL A 19 22.01 5.92 13.07
N ASP A 20 22.31 6.94 12.26
CA ASP A 20 21.44 7.36 11.16
C ASP A 20 22.00 6.86 9.82
N ILE A 21 21.17 6.14 9.07
CA ILE A 21 21.52 5.62 7.75
C ILE A 21 20.94 6.55 6.70
N LYS A 22 21.81 7.34 6.06
CA LYS A 22 21.43 8.21 4.95
C LYS A 22 21.19 7.37 3.70
N TYR A 23 20.01 7.50 3.10
CA TYR A 23 19.69 6.91 1.80
C TYR A 23 19.19 8.00 0.84
N LYS A 24 19.42 7.79 -0.45
CA LYS A 24 18.91 8.67 -1.50
C LYS A 24 17.41 8.42 -1.65
N LYS A 25 16.59 9.42 -1.31
CA LYS A 25 15.15 9.40 -1.62
C LYS A 25 14.97 9.90 -3.04
N PHE A 26 14.27 9.12 -3.86
CA PHE A 26 13.80 9.63 -5.15
C PHE A 26 12.61 10.57 -4.92
N SER A 27 12.35 11.46 -5.88
CA SER A 27 11.22 12.38 -5.81
C SER A 27 9.91 11.62 -5.90
N LEU A 28 8.98 11.91 -4.99
CA LEU A 28 7.65 11.35 -4.94
C LEU A 28 6.62 12.44 -5.22
N GLN A 29 5.75 12.25 -6.21
CA GLN A 29 4.68 13.19 -6.54
C GLN A 29 3.34 12.67 -6.02
N ASN A 30 2.84 13.26 -4.94
CA ASN A 30 1.56 12.85 -4.37
C ASN A 30 0.39 13.54 -5.07
N TYR A 31 -0.64 12.78 -5.41
CA TYR A 31 -1.92 13.27 -5.91
C TYR A 31 -3.02 12.97 -4.91
N PHE A 32 -3.94 13.91 -4.74
CA PHE A 32 -5.10 13.76 -3.86
C PHE A 32 -6.37 14.00 -4.67
N LEU A 33 -7.44 13.31 -4.30
CA LEU A 33 -8.77 13.58 -4.85
C LEU A 33 -9.15 15.04 -4.57
N LYS A 34 -9.78 15.69 -5.55
CA LYS A 34 -10.20 17.10 -5.43
C LYS A 34 -11.26 17.29 -4.36
N GLU A 35 -12.15 16.31 -4.22
CA GLU A 35 -13.20 16.27 -3.22
C GLU A 35 -13.09 14.98 -2.42
N TYR A 36 -13.39 15.08 -1.13
CA TYR A 36 -13.40 13.94 -0.23
C TYR A 36 -14.76 13.24 -0.35
N ILE A 37 -14.85 12.26 -1.26
CA ILE A 37 -16.03 11.41 -1.39
C ILE A 37 -15.83 10.23 -0.43
N THR A 38 -16.57 10.20 0.68
CA THR A 38 -16.41 9.18 1.73
C THR A 38 -16.94 7.83 1.32
N ASP A 39 -17.96 7.80 0.48
CA ASP A 39 -18.78 6.60 0.32
C ASP A 39 -18.26 5.73 -0.83
N ASP A 40 -17.74 6.35 -1.90
CA ASP A 40 -17.34 5.65 -3.13
C ASP A 40 -15.81 5.42 -3.25
N TRP A 41 -15.10 5.36 -2.11
CA TRP A 41 -13.64 5.21 -2.08
C TRP A 41 -13.15 3.98 -2.87
N PHE A 42 -13.95 2.91 -2.87
CA PHE A 42 -13.61 1.68 -3.57
C PHE A 42 -13.66 1.88 -5.09
N GLU A 43 -14.77 2.42 -5.60
CA GLU A 43 -14.94 2.72 -7.01
C GLU A 43 -13.86 3.70 -7.52
N GLU A 44 -13.54 4.73 -6.74
CA GLU A 44 -12.51 5.70 -7.10
C GLU A 44 -11.10 5.10 -7.12
N THR A 45 -10.85 4.13 -6.23
CA THR A 45 -9.61 3.32 -6.25
C THR A 45 -9.52 2.53 -7.56
N ILE A 46 -10.58 1.84 -7.97
CA ILE A 46 -10.63 1.09 -9.24
C ILE A 46 -10.41 2.01 -10.44
N LYS A 47 -11.14 3.14 -10.51
CA LYS A 47 -10.98 4.14 -11.58
C LYS A 47 -9.53 4.63 -11.69
N THR A 48 -8.90 4.90 -10.55
CA THR A 48 -7.50 5.36 -10.51
C THR A 48 -6.55 4.28 -11.06
N ILE A 49 -6.74 3.01 -10.71
CA ILE A 49 -5.92 1.90 -11.22
C ILE A 49 -6.08 1.78 -12.74
N VAL A 50 -7.32 1.78 -13.24
CA VAL A 50 -7.60 1.70 -14.68
C VAL A 50 -7.03 2.90 -15.44
N GLN A 51 -7.09 4.10 -14.87
CA GLN A 51 -6.48 5.29 -15.45
C GLN A 51 -4.96 5.17 -15.51
N LEU A 52 -4.30 4.76 -14.41
CA LEU A 52 -2.85 4.57 -14.37
C LEU A 52 -2.40 3.55 -15.41
N GLU A 53 -3.11 2.43 -15.52
CA GLU A 53 -2.77 1.39 -16.50
C GLU A 53 -2.82 1.89 -17.93
N LYS A 54 -3.79 2.77 -18.26
CA LYS A 54 -3.95 3.33 -19.61
C LYS A 54 -2.97 4.46 -19.94
N THR A 55 -2.50 5.19 -18.92
CA THR A 55 -1.76 6.45 -19.13
C THR A 55 -0.27 6.32 -18.84
N GLU A 56 0.12 5.42 -17.96
CA GLU A 56 1.50 5.17 -17.55
C GLU A 56 1.88 3.76 -18.00
N GLN A 57 3.02 3.54 -18.64
CA GLN A 57 3.39 2.21 -19.17
C GLN A 57 4.50 1.50 -18.37
N ASP A 58 5.37 2.25 -17.70
CA ASP A 58 6.56 1.72 -17.03
C ASP A 58 6.43 1.79 -15.52
N GLY A 59 6.84 0.73 -14.81
CA GLY A 59 6.77 0.59 -13.35
C GLY A 59 5.54 -0.15 -12.83
N ASP A 60 5.68 -0.79 -11.67
CA ASP A 60 4.62 -1.59 -11.04
C ASP A 60 3.70 -0.74 -10.16
N ILE A 61 2.45 -1.21 -10.02
CA ILE A 61 1.41 -0.55 -9.24
C ILE A 61 1.16 -1.32 -7.95
N LEU A 62 1.28 -0.65 -6.81
CA LEU A 62 0.90 -1.18 -5.51
C LEU A 62 -0.37 -0.47 -5.02
N VAL A 63 -1.40 -1.25 -4.74
CA VAL A 63 -2.71 -0.76 -4.29
C VAL A 63 -2.94 -1.19 -2.85
N PHE A 64 -3.31 -0.23 -2.00
CA PHE A 64 -3.74 -0.50 -0.62
C PHE A 64 -5.26 -0.55 -0.53
N LEU A 65 -5.78 -1.72 -0.11
CA LEU A 65 -7.18 -2.00 0.18
C LEU A 65 -7.34 -2.46 1.64
N THR A 66 -8.58 -2.61 2.08
CA THR A 66 -8.93 -2.83 3.48
C THR A 66 -8.86 -4.29 3.92
N GLY A 67 -9.15 -5.24 3.03
CA GLY A 67 -9.24 -6.65 3.38
C GLY A 67 -9.33 -7.58 2.16
N GLN A 68 -9.42 -8.88 2.44
CA GLN A 68 -9.48 -9.94 1.44
C GLN A 68 -10.70 -9.83 0.53
N GLU A 69 -11.87 -9.50 1.09
CA GLU A 69 -13.12 -9.35 0.33
C GLU A 69 -12.97 -8.25 -0.72
N GLU A 70 -12.52 -7.07 -0.31
CA GLU A 70 -12.34 -5.92 -1.18
C GLU A 70 -11.23 -6.16 -2.22
N ILE A 71 -10.18 -6.89 -1.87
CA ILE A 71 -9.11 -7.29 -2.80
C ILE A 71 -9.65 -8.20 -3.89
N ASN A 72 -10.44 -9.22 -3.52
CA ASN A 72 -10.99 -10.17 -4.47
C ASN A 72 -12.02 -9.53 -5.39
N GLU A 73 -12.88 -8.67 -4.84
CA GLU A 73 -13.83 -7.89 -5.64
C GLU A 73 -13.10 -6.95 -6.61
N ALA A 74 -12.09 -6.22 -6.15
CA ALA A 74 -11.29 -5.35 -7.01
C ALA A 74 -10.60 -6.13 -8.13
N HIS A 75 -10.07 -7.31 -7.83
CA HIS A 75 -9.42 -8.17 -8.80
C HIS A 75 -10.37 -8.60 -9.92
N GLU A 76 -11.58 -9.05 -9.59
CA GLU A 76 -12.55 -9.48 -10.59
C GLU A 76 -13.04 -8.31 -11.45
N ILE A 77 -13.33 -7.15 -10.83
CA ILE A 77 -13.72 -5.94 -11.57
C ILE A 77 -12.59 -5.50 -12.52
N LEU A 78 -11.35 -5.43 -12.03
CA LEU A 78 -10.22 -4.92 -12.82
C LEU A 78 -9.92 -5.78 -14.06
N LYS A 79 -10.12 -7.10 -13.99
CA LYS A 79 -9.98 -7.99 -15.15
C LYS A 79 -10.94 -7.66 -16.30
N GLU A 80 -12.08 -7.04 -16.01
CA GLU A 80 -13.04 -6.62 -17.05
C GLU A 80 -12.59 -5.35 -17.78
N TYR A 81 -11.80 -4.50 -17.12
CA TYR A 81 -11.37 -3.20 -17.65
C TYR A 81 -9.91 -3.17 -18.14
N ILE A 82 -9.08 -4.11 -17.68
CA ILE A 82 -7.65 -4.17 -17.96
C ILE A 82 -7.32 -5.47 -18.69
N ASP A 83 -6.59 -5.34 -19.80
CA ASP A 83 -6.12 -6.48 -20.57
C ASP A 83 -5.00 -7.22 -19.82
N ILE A 84 -5.30 -8.44 -19.39
CA ILE A 84 -4.40 -9.33 -18.64
C ILE A 84 -3.18 -9.74 -19.47
N SER A 85 -3.19 -9.56 -20.79
CA SER A 85 -1.99 -9.79 -21.61
C SER A 85 -0.89 -8.74 -21.37
N ASN A 86 -1.23 -7.55 -20.86
CA ASN A 86 -0.30 -6.45 -20.64
C ASN A 86 0.18 -6.33 -19.18
N CYS A 87 -0.51 -6.97 -18.23
CA CYS A 87 -0.20 -6.88 -16.81
C CYS A 87 -0.49 -8.19 -16.06
N LYS A 88 0.17 -8.39 -14.93
CA LYS A 88 -0.08 -9.52 -14.03
C LYS A 88 -0.62 -9.03 -12.70
N PHE A 89 -1.79 -9.54 -12.32
CA PHE A 89 -2.37 -9.26 -11.02
C PHE A 89 -1.80 -10.16 -9.92
N PHE A 90 -1.57 -9.56 -8.76
CA PHE A 90 -1.24 -10.26 -7.52
C PHE A 90 -2.13 -9.75 -6.40
N THR A 91 -2.51 -10.66 -5.51
CA THR A 91 -3.24 -10.34 -4.27
C THR A 91 -2.33 -10.60 -3.09
N MET A 92 -2.46 -9.81 -2.02
CA MET A 92 -1.64 -9.96 -0.82
C MET A 92 -2.39 -9.55 0.45
N TYR A 93 -2.75 -10.54 1.26
CA TYR A 93 -3.41 -10.38 2.54
C TYR A 93 -2.95 -11.46 3.54
N SER A 94 -3.20 -11.26 4.83
CA SER A 94 -2.57 -12.03 5.91
C SER A 94 -2.93 -13.52 5.96
N SER A 95 -4.08 -13.93 5.40
CA SER A 95 -4.55 -15.32 5.37
C SER A 95 -4.00 -16.14 4.20
N MET A 96 -3.24 -15.53 3.29
CA MET A 96 -2.73 -16.17 2.08
C MET A 96 -1.52 -17.07 2.37
N PRO A 97 -1.39 -18.24 1.71
CA PRO A 97 -0.20 -19.08 1.82
C PRO A 97 1.08 -18.32 1.46
N ILE A 98 2.19 -18.67 2.11
CA ILE A 98 3.48 -17.98 1.92
C ILE A 98 3.97 -18.19 0.48
N GLU A 99 3.79 -19.40 -0.05
CA GLU A 99 4.20 -19.78 -1.41
C GLU A 99 3.55 -18.89 -2.46
N GLU A 100 2.27 -18.54 -2.27
CA GLU A 100 1.57 -17.64 -3.19
C GLU A 100 2.02 -16.18 -3.03
N GLN A 101 2.32 -15.74 -1.80
CA GLN A 101 2.85 -14.40 -1.55
C GLN A 101 4.24 -14.23 -2.18
N GLU A 102 5.05 -15.28 -2.22
CA GLU A 102 6.40 -15.24 -2.78
C GLU A 102 6.43 -14.99 -4.29
N LEU A 103 5.37 -15.37 -5.02
CA LEU A 103 5.26 -15.18 -6.46
C LEU A 103 5.40 -13.70 -6.86
N VAL A 104 5.02 -12.76 -5.99
CA VAL A 104 5.11 -11.32 -6.28
C VAL A 104 6.55 -10.82 -6.39
N PHE A 105 7.51 -11.52 -5.79
CA PHE A 105 8.92 -11.14 -5.78
C PHE A 105 9.66 -11.56 -7.04
N GLU A 106 9.08 -12.48 -7.82
CA GLU A 106 9.67 -12.86 -9.10
C GLU A 106 9.67 -11.67 -10.08
N LYS A 107 10.61 -11.74 -11.03
CA LYS A 107 10.71 -10.76 -12.10
C LYS A 107 9.80 -11.18 -13.25
N TYR A 108 8.93 -10.28 -13.65
CA TYR A 108 8.02 -10.47 -14.78
C TYR A 108 8.37 -9.46 -15.89
N PRO A 109 8.25 -9.85 -17.16
CA PRO A 109 8.48 -8.94 -18.29
C PRO A 109 7.32 -7.95 -18.49
N ILE A 110 6.19 -8.22 -17.86
CA ILE A 110 4.97 -7.39 -17.89
C ILE A 110 4.78 -6.73 -16.53
N ARG A 111 4.07 -5.60 -16.51
CA ARG A 111 3.76 -4.83 -15.30
C ARG A 111 3.04 -5.69 -14.26
N LYS A 112 3.36 -5.50 -12.98
CA LYS A 112 2.62 -6.06 -11.85
C LYS A 112 1.61 -5.04 -11.31
N ILE A 113 0.39 -5.51 -11.06
CA ILE A 113 -0.63 -4.79 -10.29
C ILE A 113 -0.89 -5.59 -9.02
N ILE A 114 -0.48 -5.03 -7.88
CA ILE A 114 -0.46 -5.74 -6.59
C ILE A 114 -1.53 -5.14 -5.69
N LEU A 115 -2.58 -5.90 -5.43
CA LEU A 115 -3.69 -5.55 -4.55
C LEU A 115 -3.38 -6.07 -3.14
N SER A 116 -3.12 -5.17 -2.19
CA SER A 116 -2.64 -5.57 -0.87
C SER A 116 -3.35 -4.85 0.28
N THR A 117 -3.37 -5.50 1.45
CA THR A 117 -3.65 -4.82 2.71
C THR A 117 -2.40 -4.11 3.25
N ASN A 118 -2.38 -3.75 4.53
CA ASN A 118 -1.20 -3.21 5.21
C ASN A 118 -0.03 -4.21 5.32
N VAL A 119 -0.17 -5.46 4.85
CA VAL A 119 0.95 -6.41 4.73
C VAL A 119 2.09 -5.82 3.88
N CYS A 120 1.74 -5.08 2.83
CA CYS A 120 2.70 -4.33 2.00
C CYS A 120 3.12 -2.98 2.58
N GLU A 121 2.79 -2.60 3.82
CA GLU A 121 3.15 -1.28 4.37
C GLU A 121 4.61 -1.24 4.85
N THR A 122 5.03 -2.17 5.71
CA THR A 122 6.32 -2.08 6.41
C THR A 122 7.31 -3.21 6.11
N SER A 123 6.84 -4.44 6.01
CA SER A 123 7.72 -5.61 6.22
C SER A 123 8.22 -6.30 4.95
N ILE A 124 7.64 -5.94 3.80
CA ILE A 124 7.92 -6.62 2.52
C ILE A 124 8.54 -5.63 1.53
N THR A 125 9.60 -5.98 0.79
CA THR A 125 10.14 -5.08 -0.24
C THR A 125 9.93 -5.67 -1.60
N ILE A 126 8.92 -5.17 -2.32
CA ILE A 126 8.69 -5.48 -3.73
C ILE A 126 9.50 -4.47 -4.52
N GLU A 127 10.39 -4.96 -5.38
CA GLU A 127 11.16 -4.13 -6.29
C GLU A 127 10.25 -3.50 -7.37
N ASN A 128 10.68 -2.39 -7.97
CA ASN A 128 10.05 -1.77 -9.14
C ASN A 128 8.66 -1.13 -8.93
N ILE A 129 8.20 -0.98 -7.68
CA ILE A 129 6.99 -0.18 -7.39
C ILE A 129 7.25 1.28 -7.70
N LYS A 130 6.52 1.82 -8.68
CA LYS A 130 6.60 3.22 -9.12
C LYS A 130 5.32 4.00 -8.83
N PHE A 131 4.20 3.30 -8.73
CA PHE A 131 2.89 3.90 -8.46
C PHE A 131 2.28 3.29 -7.20
N VAL A 132 1.79 4.13 -6.31
CA VAL A 132 0.99 3.71 -5.16
C VAL A 132 -0.41 4.28 -5.25
N VAL A 133 -1.41 3.42 -5.21
CA VAL A 133 -2.82 3.81 -5.06
C VAL A 133 -3.25 3.47 -3.63
N ASP A 134 -3.61 4.49 -2.84
CA ASP A 134 -3.98 4.31 -1.44
C ASP A 134 -5.44 4.74 -1.21
N CYS A 135 -6.29 3.81 -0.80
CA CYS A 135 -7.69 4.09 -0.47
C CYS A 135 -7.86 4.90 0.84
N GLY A 136 -6.76 5.12 1.57
CA GLY A 136 -6.73 5.90 2.81
C GLY A 136 -7.35 5.18 4.01
N ARG A 137 -7.63 3.88 3.90
CA ARG A 137 -8.31 3.07 4.93
C ARG A 137 -7.52 1.84 5.33
N VAL A 138 -7.86 1.31 6.51
CA VAL A 138 -7.32 0.07 7.07
C VAL A 138 -8.35 -0.58 7.99
N LYS A 139 -8.45 -1.92 7.97
CA LYS A 139 -9.15 -2.66 9.03
C LYS A 139 -8.22 -2.79 10.23
N GLN A 140 -8.61 -2.25 11.38
CA GLN A 140 -7.82 -2.34 12.60
C GLN A 140 -8.68 -2.73 13.80
N MET A 141 -8.06 -3.44 14.73
CA MET A 141 -8.72 -3.84 15.96
C MET A 141 -8.78 -2.65 16.92
N ARG A 142 -9.98 -2.31 17.39
CA ARG A 142 -10.22 -1.25 18.38
C ARG A 142 -10.95 -1.83 19.56
N TYR A 143 -10.50 -1.50 20.77
CA TYR A 143 -11.22 -1.84 21.98
C TYR A 143 -12.39 -0.87 22.20
N SER A 144 -13.60 -1.39 22.36
CA SER A 144 -14.79 -0.62 22.70
C SER A 144 -15.08 -0.78 24.18
N ASP A 145 -14.76 0.26 24.97
CA ASP A 145 -15.00 0.26 26.42
C ASP A 145 -16.49 0.03 26.74
N ASN A 146 -17.39 0.57 25.91
CA ASN A 146 -18.83 0.43 26.07
C ASN A 146 -19.32 -1.02 25.91
N LEU A 147 -18.67 -1.80 25.04
CA LEU A 147 -19.03 -3.20 24.78
C LEU A 147 -18.15 -4.18 25.57
N GLY A 148 -17.08 -3.69 26.22
CA GLY A 148 -16.09 -4.52 26.91
C GLY A 148 -15.32 -5.46 25.99
N MET A 149 -15.32 -5.24 24.68
CA MET A 149 -14.72 -6.14 23.70
C MET A 149 -14.00 -5.41 22.56
N SER A 150 -13.07 -6.12 21.93
CA SER A 150 -12.39 -5.68 20.71
C SER A 150 -13.29 -5.87 19.49
N ILE A 151 -13.41 -4.82 18.67
CA ILE A 151 -14.09 -4.82 17.39
C ILE A 151 -13.07 -4.64 16.26
N LEU A 152 -13.32 -5.26 15.11
CA LEU A 152 -12.56 -5.01 13.89
C LEU A 152 -13.36 -4.01 13.04
N GLU A 153 -12.85 -2.80 12.89
CA GLU A 153 -13.51 -1.75 12.12
C GLU A 153 -12.59 -1.20 11.03
N THR A 154 -13.19 -0.80 9.90
CA THR A 154 -12.50 -0.05 8.86
C THR A 154 -12.43 1.41 9.26
N VAL A 155 -11.22 1.95 9.36
CA VAL A 155 -10.97 3.34 9.75
C VAL A 155 -10.01 4.01 8.77
N MET A 156 -9.92 5.34 8.87
CA MET A 156 -8.93 6.12 8.15
C MET A 156 -7.52 5.86 8.68
N ILE A 157 -6.56 5.80 7.77
CA ILE A 157 -5.16 5.66 8.15
C ILE A 157 -4.61 6.95 8.78
N SER A 158 -3.61 6.79 9.64
CA SER A 158 -2.86 7.92 10.16
C SER A 158 -1.98 8.56 9.08
N LYS A 159 -1.60 9.83 9.30
CA LYS A 159 -0.60 10.53 8.44
C LYS A 159 0.74 9.77 8.37
N ALA A 160 1.10 9.03 9.41
CA ALA A 160 2.33 8.24 9.44
C ALA A 160 2.23 7.03 8.50
N GLN A 161 1.08 6.35 8.49
CA GLN A 161 0.82 5.23 7.59
C GLN A 161 0.76 5.70 6.13
N ALA A 162 0.06 6.81 5.86
CA ALA A 162 0.00 7.40 4.52
C ALA A 162 1.41 7.69 3.94
N ARG A 163 2.31 8.23 4.77
CA ARG A 163 3.72 8.48 4.39
C ARG A 163 4.52 7.20 4.14
N GLN A 164 4.23 6.13 4.88
CA GLN A 164 4.89 4.83 4.68
C GLN A 164 4.41 4.17 3.39
N ARG A 165 3.10 4.19 3.15
CA ARG A 165 2.46 3.68 1.93
C ARG A 165 2.97 4.42 0.70
N SER A 166 2.94 5.75 0.67
CA SER A 166 3.43 6.52 -0.48
C SER A 166 4.95 6.38 -0.67
N GLY A 167 5.70 6.18 0.42
CA GLY A 167 7.14 5.85 0.38
C GLY A 167 7.49 4.53 -0.32
N ARG A 168 6.50 3.72 -0.73
CA ARG A 168 6.73 2.53 -1.55
C ARG A 168 7.07 2.85 -3.00
N ALA A 169 6.52 3.92 -3.57
CA ALA A 169 6.75 4.34 -4.96
C ALA A 169 8.09 5.06 -5.20
N GLY A 170 8.87 5.38 -4.16
CA GLY A 170 10.07 6.22 -4.26
C GLY A 170 11.39 5.54 -3.88
N ARG A 171 11.45 4.20 -3.93
CA ARG A 171 12.61 3.44 -3.45
C ARG A 171 13.71 3.24 -4.50
N THR A 172 13.33 2.98 -5.74
CA THR A 172 14.26 2.65 -6.84
C THR A 172 14.41 3.79 -7.85
N GLU A 173 13.35 4.58 -8.04
CA GLU A 173 13.29 5.68 -9.00
C GLU A 173 12.20 6.70 -8.60
N PRO A 174 12.05 7.84 -9.31
CA PRO A 174 10.94 8.75 -9.09
C PRO A 174 9.58 8.08 -9.31
N GLY A 175 8.66 8.26 -8.38
CA GLY A 175 7.33 7.66 -8.43
C GLY A 175 6.20 8.60 -8.04
N LYS A 176 4.97 8.06 -8.06
CA LYS A 176 3.72 8.79 -7.81
C LYS A 176 2.87 8.08 -6.77
#